data_AF-A0A077LQT1-F1
#
_entry.id   AF-A0A077LQT1-F1
#
_cell.length_a   1.000
_cell.length_b   1.000
_cell.length_c   1.000
_cell.angle_alpha   90.00
_cell.angle_beta   90.00
_cell.angle_gamma   90.00
#
_symmetry.space_group_name_H-M   'P 1'
#
loop_
_entity.id
_entity.type
_entity.pdbx_description
1 polymer ?
#
loop_
_entity_poly.entity_id
_entity_poly.type
_entity_poly.pdbx_seq_one_letter_code
_entity_poly.pdbx_strand_id
1 'polypeptide(L)'
;MHLLALLVSTACARFAVAETLGLPPQSFDLTVGFLALLFYIPSWLLVVAILLGLTAVLIMVIAMISLPFEAAWQHITRLAALLGFQAKFKQSRSMIMFHGAGALIISVLFAMSYGYLTDNFNPAFKAVTKVIALRSDFHKTPNYPDVRTGEYVHPLENGFIAYARELEDKSVIIGVRLQPAENYDVVVSTIPPLKVAIATMAEHVKQSPALIWLLSNTASETKSDSMLR
;
A
#
# COMPACT_ATOMS: atom_id res chain seq x y z
N MET A 1 -11.33 8.88 -9.65
CA MET A 1 -9.92 8.67 -9.24
C MET A 1 -9.75 8.72 -7.72
N HIS A 2 -10.04 9.85 -7.05
CA HIS A 2 -9.97 9.94 -5.58
C HIS A 2 -10.80 8.88 -4.86
N LEU A 3 -12.04 8.63 -5.30
CA LEU A 3 -12.90 7.59 -4.73
C LEU A 3 -12.29 6.18 -4.85
N LEU A 4 -11.62 5.89 -5.97
CA LEU A 4 -10.97 4.60 -6.19
C LEU A 4 -9.73 4.45 -5.29
N ALA A 5 -8.93 5.51 -5.15
CA ALA A 5 -7.81 5.53 -4.23
C ALA A 5 -8.26 5.37 -2.77
N LEU A 6 -9.35 6.04 -2.38
CA LEU A 6 -9.96 5.87 -1.07
C LEU A 6 -10.45 4.43 -0.86
N LEU A 7 -11.16 3.84 -1.83
CA LEU A 7 -11.63 2.45 -1.75
C LEU A 7 -10.47 1.47 -1.52
N VAL A 8 -9.39 1.60 -2.30
CA VAL A 8 -8.18 0.77 -2.15
C VAL A 8 -7.55 0.99 -0.76
N SER A 9 -7.40 2.25 -0.35
CA SER A 9 -6.81 2.58 0.96
C SER A 9 -7.60 2.01 2.14
N THR A 10 -8.93 2.05 2.08
CA THR A 10 -9.80 1.48 3.11
C THR A 10 -9.72 -0.04 3.14
N ALA A 11 -9.64 -0.70 1.98
CA ALA A 11 -9.45 -2.15 1.90
C ALA A 11 -8.12 -2.56 2.55
N CYS A 12 -7.03 -1.86 2.25
CA CYS A 12 -5.72 -2.09 2.86
C CYS A 12 -5.71 -1.81 4.36
N ALA A 13 -6.37 -0.74 4.81
CA ALA A 13 -6.51 -0.43 6.23
C ALA A 13 -7.22 -1.55 6.99
N ARG A 14 -8.35 -2.05 6.47
CA ARG A 14 -9.08 -3.18 7.09
C ARG A 14 -8.25 -4.45 7.14
N PHE A 15 -7.53 -4.76 6.05
CA PHE A 15 -6.62 -5.90 6.03
C PHE A 15 -5.52 -5.76 7.08
N ALA A 16 -4.88 -4.59 7.17
CA ALA A 16 -3.81 -4.34 8.12
C ALA A 16 -4.27 -4.44 9.58
N VAL A 17 -5.47 -3.94 9.91
CA VAL A 17 -6.06 -4.09 11.25
C VAL A 17 -6.31 -5.57 11.57
N ALA A 18 -6.95 -6.29 10.66
CA ALA A 18 -7.25 -7.71 10.84
C ALA A 18 -5.96 -8.54 11.05
N GLU A 19 -4.95 -8.31 10.22
CA GLU A 19 -3.67 -9.01 10.31
C GLU A 19 -2.88 -8.66 11.58
N THR A 20 -2.95 -7.40 12.02
CA THR A 20 -2.14 -6.92 13.15
C THR A 20 -2.75 -7.29 14.50
N LEU A 21 -4.07 -7.12 14.65
CA LEU A 21 -4.78 -7.34 15.90
C LEU A 21 -5.32 -8.76 16.01
N GLY A 22 -5.52 -9.46 14.89
CA GLY A 22 -6.24 -10.74 14.87
C GLY A 22 -7.73 -10.60 15.18
N LEU A 23 -8.28 -9.38 15.04
CA LEU A 23 -9.67 -9.03 15.39
C LEU A 23 -10.46 -8.57 14.16
N PRO A 24 -11.81 -8.69 14.18
CA PRO A 24 -12.65 -8.21 13.09
C PRO A 24 -12.46 -6.69 12.87
N PRO A 25 -11.98 -6.25 11.70
CA PRO A 25 -11.68 -4.84 11.46
C PRO A 25 -12.93 -3.94 11.41
N GLN A 26 -14.13 -4.53 11.30
CA GLN A 26 -15.41 -3.81 11.28
C GLN A 26 -15.67 -3.07 12.60
N SER A 27 -15.16 -3.58 13.73
CA SER A 27 -15.34 -2.92 15.03
C SER A 27 -14.38 -1.72 15.22
N PHE A 28 -13.33 -1.60 14.40
CA PHE A 28 -12.26 -0.60 14.58
C PHE A 28 -12.36 0.57 13.60
N ASP A 29 -13.51 1.25 13.58
CA ASP A 29 -13.81 2.29 12.59
C ASP A 29 -12.81 3.47 12.62
N LEU A 30 -12.41 3.94 13.80
CA LEU A 30 -11.46 5.06 13.90
C LEU A 30 -10.06 4.64 13.46
N THR A 31 -9.58 3.47 13.90
CA THR A 31 -8.29 2.92 13.45
C THR A 31 -8.27 2.76 11.93
N VAL A 32 -9.30 2.13 11.36
CA VAL A 32 -9.42 1.94 9.92
C VAL A 32 -9.44 3.29 9.20
N GLY A 33 -10.15 4.29 9.73
CA GLY A 33 -10.17 5.65 9.18
C GLY A 33 -8.79 6.30 9.14
N PHE A 34 -8.04 6.25 10.24
CA PHE A 34 -6.66 6.78 10.30
C PHE A 34 -5.73 6.06 9.33
N LEU A 35 -5.78 4.73 9.30
CA LEU A 35 -4.94 3.94 8.41
C LEU A 35 -5.33 4.13 6.95
N ALA A 36 -6.61 4.34 6.64
CA ALA A 36 -7.05 4.64 5.28
C ALA A 36 -6.47 5.98 4.79
N LEU A 37 -6.45 7.02 5.65
CA LEU A 37 -5.78 8.27 5.34
C LEU A 37 -4.28 8.10 5.12
N LEU A 38 -3.63 7.25 5.92
CA LEU A 38 -2.21 6.92 5.75
C LEU A 38 -1.93 6.18 4.43
N PHE A 39 -2.77 5.18 4.10
CA PHE A 39 -2.66 4.40 2.88
C PHE A 39 -3.18 5.10 1.63
N TYR A 40 -3.82 6.26 1.77
CA TYR A 40 -4.34 7.01 0.63
C TYR A 40 -3.24 7.35 -0.38
N ILE A 41 -2.07 7.79 0.08
CA ILE A 41 -0.93 8.14 -0.81
C ILE A 41 -0.40 6.90 -1.53
N PRO A 42 -0.01 5.79 -0.85
CA PRO A 42 0.38 4.55 -1.52
C PRO A 42 -0.67 4.00 -2.49
N SER A 43 -1.96 4.13 -2.17
CA SER A 43 -3.05 3.62 -3.00
C SER A 43 -3.10 4.27 -4.40
N TRP A 44 -2.59 5.49 -4.54
CA TRP A 44 -2.47 6.13 -5.85
C TRP A 44 -1.52 5.39 -6.79
N LEU A 45 -0.45 4.78 -6.27
CA LEU A 45 0.48 4.01 -7.10
C LEU A 45 -0.24 2.85 -7.78
N LEU A 46 -1.04 2.09 -7.02
CA LEU A 46 -1.82 0.99 -7.56
C LEU A 46 -2.90 1.46 -8.54
N VAL A 47 -3.63 2.53 -8.20
CA VAL A 47 -4.68 3.08 -9.06
C VAL A 47 -4.12 3.57 -10.40
N VAL A 48 -3.01 4.31 -10.37
CA VAL A 48 -2.34 4.79 -11.58
C VAL A 48 -1.77 3.62 -12.37
N ALA A 49 -1.18 2.62 -11.70
CA ALA A 49 -0.71 1.40 -12.36
C ALA A 49 -1.84 0.73 -13.14
N ILE A 50 -2.98 0.45 -12.51
CA ILE A 50 -4.11 -0.22 -13.16
C ILE A 50 -4.58 0.57 -14.39
N LEU A 51 -4.74 1.89 -14.28
CA LEU A 51 -5.18 2.70 -15.41
C LEU A 51 -4.17 2.74 -16.56
N LEU A 52 -2.89 2.91 -16.25
CA LEU A 52 -1.83 2.90 -17.27
C LEU A 52 -1.73 1.53 -17.93
N GLY A 53 -1.84 0.43 -17.18
CA GLY A 53 -1.85 -0.93 -17.70
C GLY A 53 -3.02 -1.19 -18.63
N LEU A 54 -4.25 -0.82 -18.23
CA LEU A 54 -5.43 -0.94 -19.07
C LEU A 54 -5.31 -0.10 -20.36
N THR A 55 -4.83 1.14 -20.23
CA THR A 55 -4.62 2.03 -21.37
C THR A 55 -3.55 1.49 -22.31
N ALA A 56 -2.45 0.96 -21.78
CA ALA A 56 -1.37 0.36 -22.54
C ALA A 56 -1.86 -0.85 -23.35
N VAL A 57 -2.61 -1.75 -22.71
CA VAL A 57 -3.21 -2.92 -23.37
C VAL A 57 -4.15 -2.46 -24.49
N LEU A 58 -5.01 -1.47 -24.24
CA LEU A 58 -5.92 -0.94 -25.25
C LEU A 58 -5.16 -0.34 -26.44
N ILE A 59 -4.14 0.49 -26.19
CA ILE A 59 -3.30 1.08 -27.24
C ILE A 59 -2.61 -0.01 -28.05
N MET A 60 -2.05 -1.03 -27.40
CA MET A 60 -1.39 -2.15 -28.06
C MET A 60 -2.35 -2.94 -28.95
N VAL A 61 -3.56 -3.23 -28.48
CA VAL A 61 -4.59 -3.91 -29.28
C VAL A 61 -4.98 -3.07 -30.49
N ILE A 62 -5.23 -1.76 -30.31
CA ILE A 62 -5.54 -0.84 -31.41
C ILE A 62 -4.39 -0.82 -32.42
N ALA A 63 -3.15 -0.72 -31.95
CA ALA A 63 -1.96 -0.67 -32.81
C ALA A 63 -1.76 -1.98 -33.59
N MET A 64 -1.94 -3.14 -32.95
CA MET A 64 -1.84 -4.44 -33.60
C MET A 64 -2.87 -4.61 -34.71
N ILE A 65 -4.07 -4.05 -34.53
CA ILE A 65 -5.10 -4.06 -35.56
C ILE A 65 -4.81 -3.01 -36.63
N SER A 66 -4.47 -1.76 -36.26
CA SER A 66 -4.41 -0.65 -37.23
C SER A 66 -3.15 -0.67 -38.09
N LEU A 67 -1.99 -1.04 -37.54
CA LEU A 67 -0.70 -0.93 -38.24
C LEU A 67 -0.59 -1.82 -39.48
N PRO A 68 -1.07 -3.09 -39.48
CA PRO A 68 -1.08 -3.90 -40.70
C PRO A 68 -1.93 -3.30 -41.82
N PHE A 69 -3.08 -2.71 -41.48
CA PHE A 69 -3.95 -2.03 -42.46
C PHE A 69 -3.31 -0.75 -42.98
N GLU A 70 -2.67 0.05 -42.11
CA GLU A 70 -1.91 1.23 -42.53
C GLU A 70 -0.76 0.84 -43.47
N ALA A 71 -0.03 -0.23 -43.16
CA ALA A 71 1.06 -0.74 -44.00
C ALA A 71 0.53 -1.22 -45.36
N ALA A 72 -0.53 -2.04 -45.38
CA ALA A 72 -1.16 -2.51 -46.62
C ALA A 72 -1.64 -1.34 -47.48
N TRP A 73 -2.28 -0.34 -46.87
CA TRP A 73 -2.72 0.88 -47.56
C TRP A 73 -1.55 1.64 -48.17
N GLN A 74 -0.44 1.81 -47.43
CA GLN A 74 0.76 2.47 -47.95
C GLN A 74 1.37 1.71 -49.14
N HIS A 75 1.36 0.38 -49.11
CA HIS A 75 1.81 -0.43 -50.24
C HIS A 75 0.91 -0.26 -51.47
N ILE A 76 -0.42 -0.30 -51.29
CA ILE A 76 -1.39 -0.08 -52.37
C ILE A 76 -1.24 1.32 -52.98
N THR A 77 -1.11 2.37 -52.15
CA THR A 77 -0.97 3.74 -52.64
C THR A 77 0.34 3.96 -53.39
N ARG A 78 1.44 3.28 -53.00
CA ARG A 78 2.70 3.29 -53.73
C ARG A 78 2.58 2.62 -55.10
N LEU A 79 1.87 1.49 -55.19
CA LEU A 79 1.60 0.82 -56.45
C LEU A 79 0.69 1.65 -57.37
N ALA A 80 -0.36 2.26 -56.81
CA ALA A 80 -1.25 3.15 -57.56
C ALA A 80 -0.50 4.39 -58.09
N ALA A 81 0.46 4.92 -57.32
CA ALA A 81 1.31 6.02 -57.77
C ALA A 81 2.19 5.66 -58.98
N LEU A 82 2.65 4.41 -59.10
CA LEU A 82 3.36 3.94 -60.30
C LEU A 82 2.47 3.92 -61.54
N LEU A 83 1.15 3.78 -61.36
CA LEU A 83 0.15 3.82 -62.42
C LEU A 83 -0.38 5.25 -62.70
N GLY A 84 0.25 6.28 -62.13
CA GLY A 84 -0.09 7.69 -62.36
C GLY A 84 -1.18 8.25 -61.43
N PHE A 85 -1.67 7.48 -60.46
CA PHE A 85 -2.65 7.97 -59.49
C PHE A 85 -1.97 8.68 -58.31
N GLN A 86 -2.26 9.97 -58.16
CA GLN A 86 -1.73 10.79 -57.06
C GLN A 86 -2.55 10.58 -55.77
N ALA A 87 -2.22 9.56 -54.98
CA ALA A 87 -2.82 9.36 -53.66
C ALA A 87 -2.08 10.15 -52.57
N LYS A 88 -2.82 10.78 -51.64
CA LYS A 88 -2.22 11.48 -50.49
C LYS A 88 -1.65 10.46 -49.49
N PHE A 89 -0.35 10.54 -49.24
CA PHE A 89 0.30 9.75 -48.19
C PHE A 89 -0.13 10.23 -46.80
N LYS A 90 -0.65 9.32 -45.99
CA LYS A 90 -0.89 9.57 -44.56
C LYS A 90 0.36 9.18 -43.77
N GLN A 91 0.84 10.08 -42.92
CA GLN A 91 1.97 9.83 -42.04
C GLN A 91 1.69 8.59 -41.16
N SER A 92 2.64 7.66 -41.14
CA SER A 92 2.55 6.42 -40.34
C SER A 92 2.44 6.77 -38.86
N ARG A 93 1.52 6.11 -38.15
CA ARG A 93 1.36 6.25 -36.70
C ARG A 93 2.22 5.26 -35.91
N SER A 94 3.33 4.79 -36.48
CA SER A 94 4.20 3.75 -35.91
C SER A 94 4.61 3.98 -34.45
N MET A 95 4.70 5.24 -34.00
CA MET A 95 5.01 5.58 -32.61
C MET A 95 3.95 5.16 -31.59
N ILE A 96 2.74 4.80 -32.01
CA ILE A 96 1.65 4.39 -31.11
C ILE A 96 2.02 3.14 -30.29
N MET A 97 2.78 2.20 -30.86
CA MET A 97 3.28 1.02 -30.14
C MET A 97 4.24 1.39 -29.02
N PHE A 98 5.12 2.37 -29.25
CA PHE A 98 6.06 2.83 -28.21
C PHE A 98 5.35 3.52 -27.04
N HIS A 99 4.24 4.22 -27.29
CA HIS A 99 3.42 4.78 -26.22
C HIS A 99 2.75 3.69 -25.41
N GLY A 100 2.19 2.66 -26.05
CA GLY A 100 1.62 1.50 -25.38
C GLY A 100 2.66 0.76 -24.53
N ALA A 101 3.84 0.47 -25.09
CA ALA A 101 4.93 -0.17 -24.38
C ALA A 101 5.44 0.67 -23.20
N GLY A 102 5.64 1.97 -23.38
CA GLY A 102 6.08 2.87 -22.31
C GLY A 102 5.07 2.96 -21.16
N ALA A 103 3.77 3.08 -21.47
CA ALA A 103 2.72 3.06 -20.47
C ALA A 103 2.66 1.73 -19.70
N LEU A 104 2.90 0.60 -20.37
CA LEU A 104 2.98 -0.71 -19.73
C LEU A 104 4.15 -0.81 -18.75
N ILE A 105 5.35 -0.35 -19.16
CA ILE A 105 6.53 -0.36 -18.29
C ILE A 105 6.28 0.47 -17.03
N ILE A 106 5.76 1.70 -17.18
CA ILE A 106 5.45 2.57 -16.04
C ILE A 106 4.39 1.94 -15.14
N SER A 107 3.36 1.32 -15.72
CA SER A 107 2.33 0.58 -14.98
C SER A 107 2.95 -0.52 -14.10
N VAL A 108 3.83 -1.34 -14.67
CA VAL A 108 4.50 -2.42 -13.94
C VAL A 108 5.38 -1.86 -12.83
N LEU A 109 6.15 -0.80 -13.09
CA LEU A 109 7.00 -0.15 -12.08
C LEU A 109 6.20 0.39 -10.90
N PHE A 110 5.04 1.01 -11.14
CA PHE A 110 4.16 1.45 -10.06
C PHE A 110 3.54 0.29 -9.29
N ALA A 111 3.11 -0.78 -9.98
CA ALA A 111 2.60 -1.98 -9.31
C ALA A 111 3.66 -2.65 -8.43
N MET A 112 4.91 -2.75 -8.92
CA MET A 112 6.03 -3.28 -8.14
C MET A 112 6.39 -2.39 -6.97
N SER A 113 6.36 -1.07 -7.15
CA SER A 113 6.61 -0.11 -6.07
C SER A 113 5.54 -0.18 -4.99
N TYR A 114 4.28 -0.34 -5.38
CA TYR A 114 3.17 -0.60 -4.46
C TYR A 114 3.40 -1.91 -3.68
N GLY A 115 3.68 -3.01 -4.40
CA GLY A 115 4.00 -4.31 -3.80
C GLY A 115 5.17 -4.23 -2.83
N TYR A 116 6.24 -3.50 -3.17
CA TYR A 116 7.36 -3.29 -2.26
C TYR A 116 6.95 -2.54 -0.98
N LEU A 117 6.10 -1.52 -1.09
CA LEU A 117 5.62 -0.77 0.07
C LEU A 117 4.67 -1.59 0.95
N THR A 118 3.91 -2.51 0.37
CA THR A 118 2.98 -3.39 1.11
C THR A 118 3.65 -4.65 1.63
N ASP A 119 4.37 -5.41 0.81
CA ASP A 119 4.94 -6.71 1.19
C ASP A 119 6.02 -6.57 2.28
N ASN A 120 6.70 -5.41 2.31
CA ASN A 120 7.56 -5.05 3.43
C ASN A 120 6.75 -4.41 4.58
N PHE A 121 5.59 -4.98 4.91
CA PHE A 121 4.78 -4.68 6.09
C PHE A 121 5.63 -4.89 7.35
N ASN A 122 6.40 -3.86 7.68
CA ASN A 122 7.43 -3.88 8.70
C ASN A 122 6.78 -4.08 10.08
N PRO A 123 7.41 -4.84 11.00
CA PRO A 123 7.04 -4.85 12.42
C PRO A 123 6.70 -3.47 13.01
N ALA A 124 7.35 -2.42 12.55
CA ALA A 124 7.04 -1.03 12.90
C ALA A 124 5.62 -0.60 12.50
N PHE A 125 5.14 -0.95 11.31
CA PHE A 125 3.78 -0.64 10.89
C PHE A 125 2.75 -1.37 11.76
N LYS A 126 3.01 -2.66 12.06
CA LYS A 126 2.18 -3.42 13.00
C LYS A 126 2.17 -2.76 14.39
N ALA A 127 3.31 -2.27 14.88
CA ALA A 127 3.38 -1.52 16.13
C ALA A 127 2.58 -0.21 16.07
N VAL A 128 2.68 0.56 14.98
CA VAL A 128 1.90 1.79 14.78
C VAL A 128 0.40 1.50 14.75
N THR A 129 -0.04 0.49 14.00
CA THR A 129 -1.45 0.06 13.97
C THR A 129 -1.97 -0.30 15.35
N LYS A 130 -1.20 -1.06 16.15
CA LYS A 130 -1.57 -1.38 17.54
C LYS A 130 -1.69 -0.14 18.42
N VAL A 131 -0.78 0.82 18.28
CA VAL A 131 -0.81 2.07 19.05
C VAL A 131 -2.00 2.93 18.64
N ILE A 132 -2.28 3.06 17.33
CA ILE A 132 -3.44 3.80 16.83
C ILE A 132 -4.72 3.14 17.37
N ALA A 133 -4.83 1.82 17.29
CA ALA A 133 -5.97 1.08 17.84
C ALA A 133 -6.18 1.37 19.32
N LEU A 134 -5.14 1.19 20.14
CA LEU A 134 -5.19 1.46 21.58
C LEU A 134 -5.61 2.90 21.91
N ARG A 135 -5.22 3.87 21.07
CA ARG A 135 -5.49 5.29 21.32
C ARG A 135 -6.81 5.79 20.75
N SER A 136 -7.37 5.11 19.76
CA SER A 136 -8.56 5.58 19.04
C SER A 136 -9.81 4.79 19.39
N ASP A 137 -9.74 3.46 19.46
CA ASP A 137 -10.92 2.60 19.63
C ASP A 137 -11.06 2.03 21.06
N PHE A 138 -9.97 1.94 21.83
CA PHE A 138 -9.99 1.44 23.21
C PHE A 138 -10.19 2.57 24.24
N HIS A 139 -11.14 2.39 25.15
CA HIS A 139 -11.55 3.42 26.10
C HIS A 139 -11.64 2.89 27.54
N LYS A 140 -11.40 3.76 28.52
CA LYS A 140 -11.70 3.45 29.92
C LYS A 140 -13.20 3.56 30.15
N THR A 141 -13.83 2.46 30.54
CA THR A 141 -15.28 2.42 30.78
C THR A 141 -15.58 1.77 32.14
N PRO A 142 -15.38 2.51 33.26
CA PRO A 142 -15.48 1.93 34.61
C PRO A 142 -16.89 1.44 34.97
N ASN A 143 -17.92 1.92 34.27
CA ASN A 143 -19.32 1.52 34.48
C ASN A 143 -19.79 0.46 33.48
N TYR A 144 -18.92 -0.03 32.60
CA TYR A 144 -19.29 -1.05 31.62
C TYR A 144 -19.17 -2.45 32.23
N PRO A 145 -20.12 -3.37 31.98
CA PRO A 145 -20.12 -4.68 32.62
C PRO A 145 -18.84 -5.47 32.32
N ASP A 146 -18.38 -6.23 33.31
CA ASP A 146 -17.20 -7.11 33.22
C ASP A 146 -15.89 -6.39 32.88
N VAL A 147 -15.79 -5.08 33.11
CA VAL A 147 -14.55 -4.30 32.94
C VAL A 147 -13.75 -4.27 34.24
N ARG A 148 -12.52 -4.80 34.20
CA ARG A 148 -11.63 -4.78 35.37
C ARG A 148 -10.98 -3.41 35.50
N THR A 149 -10.65 -3.02 36.73
CA THR A 149 -10.02 -1.73 37.03
C THR A 149 -8.70 -1.58 36.29
N GLY A 150 -8.51 -0.44 35.60
CA GLY A 150 -7.29 -0.13 34.86
C GLY A 150 -7.24 -0.63 33.43
N GLU A 151 -8.28 -1.33 32.95
CA GLU A 151 -8.39 -1.75 31.56
C GLU A 151 -8.95 -0.66 30.66
N TYR A 152 -8.50 -0.68 29.41
CA TYR A 152 -9.20 -0.04 28.30
C TYR A 152 -9.94 -1.12 27.54
N VAL A 153 -11.15 -0.86 27.09
CA VAL A 153 -11.96 -1.86 26.40
C VAL A 153 -12.58 -1.30 25.14
N HIS A 154 -12.92 -2.22 24.25
CA HIS A 154 -13.62 -1.99 23.01
C HIS A 154 -14.63 -3.13 22.82
N PRO A 155 -15.95 -2.86 22.91
CA PRO A 155 -16.98 -3.85 22.67
C PRO A 155 -16.95 -4.33 21.21
N LEU A 156 -17.03 -5.64 21.00
CA LEU A 156 -17.14 -6.25 19.69
C LEU A 156 -18.61 -6.55 19.37
N GLU A 157 -18.97 -6.53 18.09
CA GLU A 157 -20.36 -6.71 17.64
C GLU A 157 -20.95 -8.09 17.98
N ASN A 158 -20.09 -9.07 18.28
CA ASN A 158 -20.47 -10.45 18.56
C ASN A 158 -20.66 -10.77 20.06
N GLY A 159 -20.74 -9.75 20.92
CA GLY A 159 -20.91 -9.93 22.37
C GLY A 159 -19.63 -10.25 23.13
N PHE A 160 -18.47 -10.16 22.47
CA PHE A 160 -17.17 -10.20 23.12
C PHE A 160 -16.68 -8.78 23.42
N ILE A 161 -15.71 -8.65 24.32
CA ILE A 161 -14.99 -7.41 24.58
C ILE A 161 -13.52 -7.64 24.26
N ALA A 162 -12.96 -6.79 23.40
CA ALA A 162 -11.52 -6.62 23.32
C ALA A 162 -11.07 -5.74 24.50
N TYR A 163 -10.07 -6.18 25.26
CA TYR A 163 -9.50 -5.40 26.36
C TYR A 163 -8.01 -5.17 26.14
N ALA A 164 -7.52 -4.05 26.64
CA ALA A 164 -6.13 -3.70 26.70
C ALA A 164 -5.74 -3.41 28.16
N ARG A 165 -4.65 -4.03 28.62
CA ARG A 165 -4.14 -3.89 29.99
C ARG A 165 -2.65 -3.62 29.97
N GLU A 166 -2.24 -2.62 30.74
CA GLU A 166 -0.83 -2.31 30.99
C GLU A 166 -0.25 -3.31 31.99
N LEU A 167 0.90 -3.89 31.67
CA LEU A 167 1.67 -4.77 32.54
C LEU A 167 2.70 -3.97 33.38
N GLU A 168 3.33 -4.63 34.34
CA GLU A 168 4.33 -4.01 35.24
C GLU A 168 5.52 -3.41 34.48
N ASP A 169 5.91 -4.01 33.36
CA ASP A 169 7.00 -3.57 32.47
C ASP A 169 6.58 -2.44 31.50
N LYS A 170 5.39 -1.86 31.66
CA LYS A 170 4.78 -0.85 30.78
C LYS A 170 4.43 -1.37 29.37
N SER A 171 4.51 -2.67 29.12
CA SER A 171 3.93 -3.25 27.90
C SER A 171 2.42 -3.30 28.01
N VAL A 172 1.72 -3.37 26.88
CA VAL A 172 0.26 -3.47 26.84
C VAL A 172 -0.13 -4.78 26.19
N ILE A 173 -0.92 -5.59 26.88
CA ILE A 173 -1.55 -6.78 26.28
C ILE A 173 -2.89 -6.38 25.70
N ILE A 174 -3.23 -6.93 24.53
CA ILE A 174 -4.57 -6.89 23.94
C ILE A 174 -5.12 -8.32 23.95
N GLY A 175 -6.26 -8.52 24.61
CA GLY A 175 -6.96 -9.78 24.67
C GLY A 175 -8.44 -9.63 24.33
N VAL A 176 -9.12 -10.76 24.25
CA VAL A 176 -10.58 -10.83 24.04
C VAL A 176 -11.19 -11.68 25.14
N ARG A 177 -12.33 -11.26 25.66
CA ARG A 177 -13.14 -12.01 26.63
C ARG A 177 -14.62 -12.02 26.24
N LEU A 178 -15.33 -13.09 26.61
CA LEU A 178 -16.77 -13.19 26.42
C LEU A 178 -17.51 -12.39 27.51
N GLN A 179 -18.55 -11.67 27.13
CA GLN A 179 -19.50 -11.05 28.06
C GLN A 179 -20.71 -12.00 28.19
N PRO A 180 -21.04 -12.65 29.33
CA PRO A 180 -20.45 -12.63 30.68
C PRO A 180 -19.79 -13.99 31.00
N ALA A 181 -18.45 -14.07 31.01
CA ALA A 181 -17.77 -15.31 31.41
C ALA A 181 -16.70 -15.06 32.47
N GLU A 182 -16.83 -15.77 33.59
CA GLU A 182 -15.89 -15.72 34.71
C GLU A 182 -14.46 -16.18 34.39
N ASN A 183 -14.17 -16.87 33.27
CA ASN A 183 -12.86 -17.56 33.14
C ASN A 183 -12.28 -17.80 31.72
N TYR A 184 -12.67 -17.06 30.67
CA TYR A 184 -12.09 -17.25 29.32
C TYR A 184 -11.42 -15.98 28.77
N ASP A 185 -10.18 -15.74 29.21
CA ASP A 185 -9.29 -14.68 28.68
C ASP A 185 -8.39 -15.30 27.59
N VAL A 186 -8.52 -14.84 26.33
CA VAL A 186 -7.60 -15.21 25.24
C VAL A 186 -6.74 -14.00 24.90
N VAL A 187 -5.43 -14.09 25.14
CA VAL A 187 -4.48 -13.05 24.72
C VAL A 187 -4.26 -13.19 23.22
N VAL A 188 -4.62 -12.15 22.46
CA VAL A 188 -4.55 -12.16 20.99
C VAL A 188 -3.30 -11.43 20.51
N SER A 189 -2.82 -10.42 21.24
CA SER A 189 -1.66 -9.64 20.82
C SER A 189 -0.98 -8.89 21.98
N THR A 190 0.29 -8.53 21.80
CA THR A 190 1.05 -7.68 22.74
C THR A 190 1.66 -6.47 22.02
N ILE A 191 1.72 -5.33 22.72
CA ILE A 191 2.34 -4.08 22.27
C ILE A 191 3.57 -3.82 23.16
N PRO A 192 4.79 -3.76 22.58
CA PRO A 192 5.98 -3.39 23.35
C PRO A 192 5.95 -1.90 23.78
N PRO A 193 6.71 -1.51 24.81
CA PRO A 193 6.81 -0.11 25.23
C PRO A 193 7.22 0.83 24.08
N LEU A 194 6.69 2.06 24.06
CA LEU A 194 6.90 3.03 22.96
C LEU A 194 8.38 3.27 22.64
N LYS A 195 9.23 3.36 23.67
CA LYS A 195 10.69 3.54 23.49
C LYS A 195 11.34 2.37 22.74
N VAL A 196 10.90 1.15 23.02
CA VAL A 196 11.36 -0.06 22.34
C VAL A 196 10.87 -0.07 20.91
N ALA A 197 9.58 0.22 20.67
CA ALA A 197 9.00 0.29 19.33
C ALA A 197 9.72 1.32 18.43
N ILE A 198 10.02 2.51 18.96
CA ILE A 198 10.76 3.56 18.24
C ILE A 198 12.20 3.12 17.93
N ALA A 199 12.88 2.48 18.89
CA ALA A 199 14.25 2.00 18.68
C ALA A 199 14.31 0.91 17.60
N THR A 200 13.39 -0.06 17.64
CA THR A 200 13.27 -1.10 16.61
C THR A 200 12.95 -0.51 15.23
N MET A 201 12.08 0.50 15.17
CA MET A 201 11.76 1.20 13.93
C MET A 201 12.97 1.94 13.35
N ALA A 202 13.75 2.63 14.19
CA ALA A 202 14.95 3.34 13.78
C ALA A 202 16.05 2.39 13.27
N GLU A 203 16.25 1.24 13.91
CA GLU A 203 17.19 0.22 13.42
C GLU A 203 16.74 -0.37 12.08
N HIS A 204 15.46 -0.67 11.92
CA HIS A 204 14.96 -1.25 10.67
C HIS A 204 15.06 -0.27 9.49
N VAL A 205 14.83 1.02 9.73
CA VAL A 205 15.05 2.07 8.71
C VAL A 205 16.52 2.13 8.30
N LYS A 206 17.46 2.03 9.24
CA LYS A 206 18.90 1.97 8.93
C LYS A 206 19.30 0.75 8.10
N GLN A 207 18.62 -0.38 8.31
CA GLN A 207 18.88 -1.63 7.59
C GLN A 207 18.13 -1.75 6.25
N SER A 208 17.33 -0.74 5.88
CA SER A 208 16.59 -0.76 4.62
C SER A 208 17.56 -0.78 3.42
N PRO A 209 17.42 -1.74 2.49
CA PRO A 209 18.27 -1.83 1.30
C PRO A 209 18.30 -0.53 0.47
N ALA A 210 17.19 0.20 0.44
CA ALA A 210 17.08 1.48 -0.25
C ALA A 210 17.95 2.57 0.42
N LEU A 211 17.97 2.59 1.75
CA LEU A 211 18.72 3.56 2.53
C LEU A 211 20.22 3.23 2.54
N ILE A 212 20.56 1.93 2.58
CA ILE A 212 21.93 1.43 2.40
C ILE A 212 22.47 1.81 1.01
N TRP A 213 21.68 1.61 -0.06
CA TRP A 213 22.05 1.97 -1.42
C TRP A 213 22.25 3.49 -1.60
N LEU A 214 21.36 4.30 -1.01
CA LEU A 214 21.49 5.76 -1.00
C LEU A 214 22.76 6.23 -0.30
N LEU A 215 23.05 5.69 0.89
CA LEU A 215 24.25 6.05 1.66
C LEU A 215 25.54 5.56 0.99
N SER A 216 25.53 4.37 0.35
CA SER A 216 26.71 3.87 -0.36
C SER A 216 27.08 4.71 -1.59
N ASN A 217 26.10 5.28 -2.30
CA ASN A 217 26.36 6.13 -3.46
C ASN A 217 26.86 7.52 -3.07
N THR A 218 26.38 8.10 -1.95
CA THR A 218 26.90 9.39 -1.44
C THR A 218 28.34 9.29 -0.91
N ALA A 219 28.76 8.11 -0.44
CA ALA A 219 30.13 7.87 0.01
C ALA A 219 31.12 7.70 -1.16
N SER A 220 30.67 7.32 -2.36
CA SER A 220 31.55 7.23 -3.53
C SER A 220 31.82 8.59 -4.20
N GLU A 221 30.87 9.52 -4.19
CA GLU A 221 31.06 10.87 -4.75
C GLU A 221 32.06 11.71 -3.94
N THR A 222 32.00 11.63 -2.61
CA THR A 222 32.92 12.36 -1.71
C THR A 222 34.38 11.89 -1.79
N LYS A 223 34.62 10.65 -2.22
CA LYS A 223 35.97 10.10 -2.40
C LYS A 223 36.58 10.44 -3.76
N SER A 224 35.76 10.78 -4.76
CA SER A 224 36.21 11.22 -6.08
C SER A 224 36.73 12.67 -6.04
N ASP A 225 36.05 13.55 -5.30
CA ASP A 225 36.45 14.96 -5.18
C ASP A 225 37.72 15.17 -4.33
N SER A 226 38.07 14.23 -3.46
CA SER A 226 39.32 14.30 -2.67
C SER A 226 40.57 13.81 -3.43
N MET A 227 40.41 13.27 -4.65
CA MET A 227 41.54 12.88 -5.51
C MET A 227 41.88 13.92 -6.60
N LEU A 228 41.11 15.01 -6.68
CA LEU A 228 41.30 16.11 -7.63
C LEU A 228 41.80 17.42 -6.97
N ARG A 229 42.34 17.34 -5.73
CA ARG A 229 43.04 18.44 -5.07
C ARG A 229 44.46 18.05 -4.67
#